data_AF-A0A1M3IJD9-F1
#
_entry.id   AF-A0A1M3IJD9-F1
#
_cell.length_a   1.000
_cell.length_b   1.000
_cell.length_c   1.000
_cell.angle_alpha   90.00
_cell.angle_beta   90.00
_cell.angle_gamma   90.00
#
_symmetry.space_group_name_H-M   'P 1'
#
loop_
_entity.id
_entity.type
_entity.pdbx_description
1 polymer ?
#
loop_
_entity_poly.entity_id
_entity_poly.type
_entity_poly.pdbx_seq_one_letter_code
_entity_poly.pdbx_strand_id
1 'polypeptide(L)'
;MINNFDFEVYQSYLQLQAECKTIYKELERRYEQCRCPNCQKEVILFSLDLLSLNMLVSHMENQISPPISAILQEMQIDHIMTENGKAALTK
;
A
#
# COMPACT_ATOMS: atom_id res chain seq x y z
N MET A 1 14.76 -15.41 1.53
CA MET A 1 14.42 -15.89 0.18
C MET A 1 12.92 -15.73 0.06
N ILE A 2 12.44 -14.80 -0.76
CA ILE A 2 11.00 -14.58 -0.96
C ILE A 2 10.45 -15.84 -1.63
N ASN A 3 9.47 -16.51 -1.03
CA ASN A 3 8.89 -17.69 -1.66
C ASN A 3 8.10 -17.22 -2.90
N ASN A 4 8.16 -17.96 -4.00
CA ASN A 4 7.36 -17.67 -5.20
C ASN A 4 5.86 -17.52 -4.87
N PHE A 5 5.40 -18.26 -3.85
CA PHE A 5 4.07 -18.14 -3.28
C PHE A 5 3.74 -16.73 -2.76
N ASP A 6 4.67 -16.07 -2.05
CA ASP A 6 4.44 -14.73 -1.49
C ASP A 6 4.31 -13.68 -2.61
N PHE A 7 5.02 -13.88 -3.72
CA PHE A 7 4.95 -12.99 -4.88
C PHE A 7 3.61 -13.16 -5.65
N GLU A 8 3.13 -14.39 -5.83
CA GLU A 8 1.82 -14.67 -6.46
C GLU A 8 0.65 -14.12 -5.62
N VAL A 9 0.73 -14.28 -4.29
CA VAL A 9 -0.25 -13.70 -3.37
C VAL A 9 -0.22 -12.17 -3.43
N TYR A 10 0.96 -11.58 -3.46
CA TYR A 10 1.12 -10.12 -3.63
C TYR A 10 0.48 -9.61 -4.93
N GLN A 11 0.72 -10.28 -6.07
CA GLN A 11 0.10 -9.93 -7.34
C GLN A 11 -1.43 -10.03 -7.28
N SER A 12 -1.96 -11.05 -6.60
CA SER A 12 -3.40 -11.21 -6.40
C SER A 12 -4.00 -10.05 -5.61
N TYR A 13 -3.32 -9.59 -4.56
CA TYR A 13 -3.76 -8.43 -3.78
C TYR A 13 -3.62 -7.11 -4.53
N LEU A 14 -2.61 -6.94 -5.39
CA LEU A 14 -2.53 -5.76 -6.27
C LEU A 14 -3.73 -5.68 -7.21
N GLN A 15 -4.11 -6.81 -7.82
CA GLN A 15 -5.28 -6.85 -8.68
C GLN A 15 -6.56 -6.52 -7.89
N LEU A 16 -6.76 -7.16 -6.73
CA LEU A 16 -7.89 -6.88 -5.86
C LEU A 16 -7.94 -5.40 -5.44
N GLN A 17 -6.78 -4.80 -5.13
CA GLN A 17 -6.69 -3.39 -4.76
C GLN A 17 -7.18 -2.48 -5.89
N ALA A 18 -6.83 -2.78 -7.13
CA ALA A 18 -7.28 -2.01 -8.30
C ALA A 18 -8.81 -2.12 -8.50
N GLU A 19 -9.36 -3.32 -8.34
CA GLU A 19 -10.80 -3.57 -8.41
C GLU A 19 -11.55 -2.84 -7.28
N CYS A 20 -11.09 -2.95 -6.03
CA CYS A 20 -11.66 -2.24 -4.89
C CYS A 20 -11.58 -0.72 -5.05
N LYS A 21 -10.49 -0.17 -5.59
CA LYS A 21 -10.40 1.27 -5.91
C LYS A 21 -11.46 1.72 -6.91
N THR A 22 -11.79 0.88 -7.89
CA THR A 22 -12.84 1.16 -8.87
C THR A 22 -14.22 1.15 -8.21
N ILE A 23 -14.50 0.15 -7.38
CA ILE A 23 -15.76 0.05 -6.62
C ILE A 23 -15.92 1.25 -5.68
N TYR A 24 -14.86 1.62 -4.96
CA TYR A 24 -14.88 2.75 -4.05
C TYR A 24 -15.28 4.06 -4.74
N LYS A 25 -14.69 4.35 -5.90
CA LYS A 25 -15.06 5.53 -6.71
C LYS A 25 -16.53 5.53 -7.13
N GLU A 26 -17.08 4.36 -7.44
CA GLU A 26 -18.49 4.24 -7.79
C GLU A 26 -19.40 4.48 -6.57
N LEU A 27 -19.01 4.00 -5.39
CA LEU A 27 -19.71 4.29 -4.13
C LEU A 27 -19.68 5.79 -3.80
N GLU A 28 -18.51 6.44 -3.97
CA GLU A 28 -18.36 7.89 -3.80
C GLU A 28 -19.28 8.65 -4.76
N ARG A 29 -19.25 8.31 -6.05
CA ARG A 29 -20.11 8.92 -7.08
C ARG A 29 -21.60 8.80 -6.72
N ARG A 30 -22.02 7.62 -6.26
CA ARG A 30 -23.41 7.40 -5.84
C ARG A 30 -23.76 8.21 -4.58
N TYR A 31 -22.84 8.30 -3.62
CA TYR A 31 -23.01 9.15 -2.44
C TYR A 31 -23.14 10.63 -2.82
N GLU A 32 -22.33 11.14 -3.74
CA GLU A 32 -22.40 12.52 -4.22
C GLU A 32 -23.76 12.86 -4.83
N GLN A 33 -24.39 11.89 -5.50
CA GLN A 33 -25.71 12.02 -6.11
C GLN A 33 -26.85 11.97 -5.07
N CYS A 34 -26.84 11.01 -4.15
CA CYS A 34 -27.94 10.75 -3.21
C CYS A 34 -27.82 11.54 -1.90
N ARG A 35 -26.59 11.82 -1.45
CA ARG A 35 -26.19 12.38 -0.14
C ARG A 35 -26.88 11.75 1.08
N CYS A 36 -27.37 10.52 0.98
CA CYS A 36 -28.12 9.88 2.06
C CYS A 36 -27.20 9.16 3.07
N PRO A 37 -27.64 8.98 4.32
CA PRO A 37 -26.83 8.33 5.36
C PRO A 37 -26.42 6.90 5.04
N ASN A 38 -27.25 6.15 4.30
CA ASN A 38 -26.93 4.78 3.90
C ASN A 38 -25.77 4.75 2.88
N CYS A 39 -25.83 5.59 1.84
CA CYS A 39 -24.73 5.77 0.90
C CYS A 39 -23.44 6.18 1.63
N GLN A 40 -23.54 7.12 2.59
CA GLN A 40 -22.39 7.57 3.39
C GLN A 40 -21.77 6.44 4.21
N LYS A 41 -22.62 5.64 4.88
CA LYS A 41 -22.19 4.48 5.66
C LYS A 41 -21.46 3.46 4.79
N GLU A 42 -21.99 3.17 3.60
CA GLU A 42 -21.35 2.24 2.66
C GLU A 42 -19.98 2.73 2.20
N VAL A 43 -19.83 4.01 1.85
CA VAL A 43 -18.52 4.62 1.51
C VAL A 43 -17.54 4.49 2.67
N ILE A 44 -17.96 4.81 3.90
CA ILE A 44 -17.10 4.73 5.08
C ILE A 44 -16.67 3.29 5.34
N LEU A 45 -17.60 2.34 5.39
CA LEU A 45 -17.27 0.93 5.65
C LEU A 45 -16.32 0.39 4.59
N PHE A 46 -16.61 0.63 3.32
CA PHE A 46 -15.74 0.16 2.24
C PHE A 46 -14.37 0.84 2.26
N SER A 47 -14.28 2.11 2.68
CA SER A 47 -12.98 2.79 2.83
C SER A 47 -12.09 2.12 3.88
N LEU A 48 -12.66 1.58 4.96
CA LEU A 48 -11.91 0.86 6.00
C LEU A 48 -11.36 -0.47 5.47
N ASP A 49 -12.16 -1.19 4.69
CA ASP A 49 -11.72 -2.43 4.04
C ASP A 49 -10.60 -2.16 3.03
N LEU A 50 -10.75 -1.11 2.21
CA LEU A 50 -9.72 -0.69 1.25
C LEU A 50 -8.42 -0.24 1.95
N LEU A 51 -8.52 0.48 3.08
CA LEU A 51 -7.36 0.84 3.90
C LEU A 51 -6.63 -0.40 4.42
N SER A 52 -7.38 -1.40 4.89
CA SER A 52 -6.83 -2.66 5.37
C SER A 52 -6.08 -3.42 4.27
N LEU A 53 -6.66 -3.49 3.07
CA LEU A 53 -6.00 -4.06 1.90
C LEU A 53 -4.73 -3.28 1.50
N ASN A 54 -4.78 -1.95 1.52
CA ASN A 54 -3.61 -1.13 1.22
C ASN A 54 -2.46 -1.36 2.21
N MET A 55 -2.76 -1.51 3.50
CA MET A 55 -1.75 -1.85 4.51
C MET A 55 -1.13 -3.23 4.25
N LEU A 56 -1.94 -4.22 3.89
CA LEU A 56 -1.46 -5.56 3.56
C LEU A 56 -0.52 -5.55 2.34
N VAL A 57 -0.92 -4.87 1.27
CA VAL A 57 -0.11 -4.69 0.06
C VAL A 57 1.22 -4.01 0.42
N SER A 58 1.17 -2.89 1.15
CA SER A 58 2.38 -2.16 1.56
C SER A 58 3.31 -3.00 2.45
N HIS A 59 2.74 -3.83 3.33
CA HIS A 59 3.52 -4.76 4.14
C HIS A 59 4.25 -5.79 3.27
N MET A 60 3.56 -6.39 2.30
CA MET A 60 4.16 -7.35 1.38
C MET A 60 5.20 -6.70 0.46
N GLU A 61 4.95 -5.47 -0.02
CA GLU A 61 5.94 -4.69 -0.78
C GLU A 61 7.24 -4.50 -0.01
N ASN A 62 7.15 -4.15 1.27
CA ASN A 62 8.34 -3.98 2.12
C ASN A 62 9.09 -5.29 2.36
N GLN A 63 8.42 -6.44 2.28
CA GLN A 63 9.08 -7.75 2.37
C GLN A 63 9.71 -8.17 1.05
N ILE A 64 9.03 -7.92 -0.07
CA ILE A 64 9.46 -8.35 -1.41
C ILE A 64 10.54 -7.41 -1.97
N SER A 65 10.38 -6.13 -1.76
CA SER A 65 11.26 -5.07 -2.23
C SER A 65 11.48 -4.06 -1.10
N PRO A 66 12.23 -4.43 -0.05
CA PRO A 66 12.52 -3.52 1.06
C PRO A 66 13.17 -2.23 0.53
N PRO A 67 12.85 -1.08 1.13
CA PRO A 67 13.50 0.18 0.76
C PRO A 67 15.01 0.08 0.98
N ILE A 68 15.79 0.79 0.16
CA ILE A 68 17.27 0.77 0.22
C ILE A 68 17.78 1.10 1.62
N SER A 69 17.13 2.01 2.34
CA SER A 69 17.50 2.34 3.72
C SER A 69 17.43 1.13 4.67
N ALA A 70 16.41 0.28 4.53
CA ALA A 70 16.27 -0.94 5.32
C ALA A 70 17.38 -1.95 4.99
N ILE A 71 17.73 -2.08 3.71
CA ILE A 71 18.84 -2.94 3.25
C ILE A 71 20.17 -2.43 3.83
N LEU A 72 20.44 -1.13 3.71
CA LEU A 72 21.67 -0.52 4.24
C LEU A 72 21.77 -0.66 5.76
N GLN A 73 20.65 -0.52 6.48
CA GLN A 73 20.60 -0.74 7.92
C GLN A 73 20.89 -2.19 8.30
N GLU A 74 20.34 -3.17 7.59
CA GLU A 74 20.63 -4.60 7.80
C GLU A 74 22.10 -4.92 7.55
N MET A 75 22.71 -4.26 6.54
CA MET A 75 24.14 -4.37 6.24
C MET A 75 25.05 -3.58 7.21
N GLN A 76 24.50 -2.93 8.23
CA GLN A 76 25.22 -2.05 9.18
C GLN A 76 26.01 -0.93 8.48
N ILE A 77 25.46 -0.41 7.38
CA ILE A 77 26.04 0.69 6.63
C ILE A 77 25.40 1.99 7.09
N ASP A 78 26.20 2.81 7.79
CA ASP A 78 25.79 4.15 8.17
C ASP A 78 25.56 4.99 6.91
N HIS A 79 24.35 5.55 6.81
CA HIS A 79 23.97 6.39 5.69
C HIS A 79 23.14 7.58 6.15
N ILE A 80 23.40 8.74 5.54
CA ILE A 80 22.57 9.93 5.73
C ILE A 80 21.72 10.09 4.48
N MET A 81 20.40 10.13 4.66
CA MET A 81 19.48 10.49 3.58
C MET A 81 19.59 12.00 3.33
N THR A 82 20.12 12.38 2.17
CA THR A 82 20.18 13.80 1.76
C THR A 82 18.85 14.23 1.15
N GLU A 83 18.52 15.52 1.20
CA GLU A 83 17.25 16.11 0.71
C GLU A 83 16.92 15.77 -0.76
N ASN A 84 17.91 15.29 -1.52
CA ASN A 84 17.80 14.91 -2.93
C ASN A 84 17.52 13.40 -3.14
N GLY A 85 17.19 12.65 -2.09
CA GLY A 85 16.94 11.20 -2.16
C GLY A 85 18.19 10.36 -2.42
N LYS A 86 19.40 10.95 -2.30
CA LYS A 86 20.68 10.25 -2.43
C LYS A 86 21.16 9.80 -1.05
N ALA A 87 21.41 8.51 -0.89
CA ALA A 87 22.12 7.98 0.27
C ALA A 87 23.60 8.34 0.15
N ALA A 88 24.11 9.13 1.09
CA ALA A 88 25.54 9.35 1.25
C ALA A 88 26.06 8.34 2.29
N LEU A 89 27.04 7.52 1.90
CA LEU A 89 27.71 6.58 2.80
C LEU A 89 28.61 7.36 3.74
N THR A 90 28.43 7.17 5.04
CA THR A 90 29.33 7.71 6.06
C THR A 90 30.33 6.64 6.50
N LYS A 91 31.55 7.08 6.84
CA LYS A 91 32.64 6.21 7.29
C LYS A 91 32.71 6.20 8.80
#